data_AF-A0A401PTB5-F1
#
_entry.id   AF-A0A401PTB5-F1
#
_cell.length_a   1.000
_cell.length_b   1.000
_cell.length_c   1.000
_cell.angle_alpha   90.00
_cell.angle_beta   90.00
_cell.angle_gamma   90.00
#
_symmetry.space_group_name_H-M   'P 1'
#
loop_
_entity.id
_entity.type
_entity.pdbx_description
1 polymer ?
#
loop_
_entity_poly.entity_id
_entity_poly.type
_entity_poly.pdbx_seq_one_letter_code
_entity_poly.pdbx_strand_id
1 'polypeptide(L)'
;MQLTPFSINSLKEPTLKKISDLLDKANNRGWRKLAEIVGADKRFRLSSEDLEKCSLKVLDPEGSPSRSLLHVMGNRGVTVKDLLEFLQAMGQIEAFQLLRSSASLKILVQPVSQAVLAGQALRLYCQATGYPNVEYQWFKKKIEVMDTE
;
A
#
# COMPACT_ATOMS: atom_id res chain seq x y z
N MET A 1 8.04 1.04 20.14
CA MET A 1 7.59 0.02 19.19
C MET A 1 8.32 0.22 17.88
N GLN A 2 9.03 -0.80 17.37
CA GLN A 2 9.64 -0.73 16.03
C GLN A 2 8.51 -0.83 15.00
N LEU A 3 8.30 0.22 14.21
CA LEU A 3 7.42 0.19 13.04
C LEU A 3 8.01 -0.82 12.04
N THR A 4 7.40 -1.98 11.90
CA THR A 4 7.79 -2.95 10.87
C THR A 4 7.53 -2.33 9.50
N PRO A 5 8.53 -2.27 8.61
CA PRO A 5 8.35 -1.73 7.27
C PRO A 5 7.27 -2.56 6.54
N PHE A 6 6.16 -1.91 6.15
CA PHE A 6 5.01 -2.62 5.62
C PHE A 6 5.24 -3.00 4.16
N SER A 7 5.29 -4.32 3.93
CA SER A 7 5.62 -4.92 2.64
C SER A 7 4.52 -4.70 1.62
N ILE A 8 4.89 -4.51 0.36
CA ILE A 8 3.92 -4.41 -0.75
C ILE A 8 3.06 -5.68 -0.92
N ASN A 9 3.49 -6.82 -0.39
CA ASN A 9 2.68 -8.05 -0.37
C ASN A 9 1.40 -7.93 0.48
N SER A 10 1.32 -6.92 1.35
CA SER A 10 0.15 -6.67 2.19
C SER A 10 -0.85 -5.69 1.55
N LEU A 11 -0.60 -5.25 0.30
CA LEU A 11 -1.55 -4.44 -0.47
C LEU A 11 -2.82 -5.24 -0.79
N LYS A 12 -3.98 -4.56 -0.71
CA LYS A 12 -5.27 -5.16 -1.06
C LYS A 12 -5.32 -5.53 -2.54
N GLU A 13 -5.98 -6.65 -2.84
CA GLU A 13 -6.08 -7.21 -4.19
C GLU A 13 -6.52 -6.21 -5.27
N PRO A 14 -7.55 -5.36 -5.07
CA PRO A 14 -7.96 -4.41 -6.10
C PRO A 14 -6.90 -3.36 -6.43
N THR A 15 -6.10 -2.95 -5.43
CA THR A 15 -5.00 -2.01 -5.62
C THR A 15 -3.86 -2.69 -6.36
N LEU A 16 -3.49 -3.90 -5.93
CA LEU A 16 -2.40 -4.67 -6.53
C LEU A 16 -2.70 -5.02 -8.00
N LYS A 17 -3.93 -5.44 -8.30
CA LYS A 17 -4.39 -5.71 -9.67
C LYS A 17 -4.27 -4.47 -10.56
N LYS A 18 -4.83 -3.33 -10.14
CA LYS A 18 -4.78 -2.08 -10.92
C LYS A 18 -3.36 -1.58 -11.17
N ILE A 19 -2.47 -1.64 -10.17
CA ILE A 19 -1.06 -1.26 -10.34
C ILE A 19 -0.38 -2.21 -11.34
N SER A 20 -0.65 -3.51 -11.25
CA SER A 20 -0.11 -4.51 -12.18
C SER A 20 -0.57 -4.23 -13.62
N ASP A 21 -1.87 -3.97 -13.82
CA ASP A 21 -2.44 -3.66 -15.14
C ASP A 21 -1.82 -2.40 -15.75
N LEU A 22 -1.56 -1.36 -14.95
CA LEU A 22 -0.92 -0.12 -15.42
C LEU A 22 0.54 -0.36 -15.83
N LEU A 23 1.28 -1.16 -15.06
CA LEU A 23 2.68 -1.48 -15.35
C LEU A 23 2.81 -2.43 -16.55
N ASP A 24 1.87 -3.34 -16.77
CA ASP A 24 1.85 -4.22 -17.94
C ASP A 24 1.46 -3.46 -19.22
N LYS A 25 0.56 -2.46 -19.12
CA LYS A 25 0.12 -1.63 -20.27
C LYS A 25 1.11 -0.53 -20.66
N ALA A 26 2.08 -0.18 -19.82
CA ALA A 26 3.00 0.90 -20.13
C ALA A 26 3.84 0.62 -21.40
N ASN A 27 3.69 1.49 -22.41
CA ASN A 27 4.09 1.35 -23.83
C ASN A 27 5.60 1.18 -24.16
N ASN A 28 6.41 0.61 -23.26
CA ASN A 28 7.64 -0.14 -23.57
C ASN A 28 8.38 -0.42 -22.26
N ARG A 29 8.14 -1.59 -21.65
CA ARG A 29 8.90 -2.12 -20.49
C ARG A 29 8.50 -1.57 -19.11
N GLY A 30 7.22 -1.41 -18.78
CA GLY A 30 6.80 -0.92 -17.45
C GLY A 30 7.39 -1.74 -16.29
N TRP A 31 7.06 -3.02 -16.16
CA TRP A 31 7.63 -3.89 -15.12
C TRP A 31 9.14 -4.09 -15.25
N ARG A 32 9.69 -4.13 -16.47
CA ARG A 32 11.13 -4.28 -16.69
C ARG A 32 11.92 -3.05 -16.24
N LYS A 33 11.40 -1.84 -16.49
CA LYS A 33 11.97 -0.57 -15.99
C LYS A 33 11.86 -0.50 -14.47
N LEU A 34 10.76 -0.99 -13.89
CA LEU A 34 10.65 -1.13 -12.43
C LEU A 34 11.73 -2.07 -11.89
N ALA A 35 11.91 -3.25 -12.49
CA ALA A 35 12.94 -4.21 -12.11
C ALA A 35 14.36 -3.63 -12.22
N GLU A 36 14.64 -2.83 -13.25
CA GLU A 36 15.91 -2.13 -13.43
C GLU A 36 16.18 -1.13 -12.30
N ILE A 37 15.19 -0.28 -11.98
CA ILE A 37 15.31 0.72 -10.90
C ILE A 37 15.48 0.05 -9.55
N VAL A 38 14.70 -1.00 -9.26
CA VAL A 38 14.80 -1.75 -8.01
C VAL A 38 16.15 -2.48 -7.93
N GLY A 39 16.64 -3.05 -9.04
CA GLY A 39 17.93 -3.72 -9.11
C GLY A 39 19.13 -2.78 -8.97
N ALA A 40 18.98 -1.50 -9.33
CA ALA A 40 19.99 -0.47 -9.09
C ALA A 40 20.04 -0.01 -7.62
N ASP A 41 18.98 -0.24 -6.84
CA ASP A 41 18.94 0.10 -5.42
C ASP A 41 19.66 -0.97 -4.59
N LYS A 42 20.73 -0.58 -3.89
CA LYS A 42 21.58 -1.50 -3.10
C LYS A 42 20.82 -2.22 -1.97
N ARG A 43 19.65 -1.72 -1.56
CA ARG A 43 18.81 -2.31 -0.51
C ARG A 43 18.16 -3.61 -0.98
N PHE A 44 17.95 -3.75 -2.29
CA PHE A 44 17.20 -4.86 -2.86
C PHE A 44 18.07 -5.64 -3.84
N ARG A 45 17.84 -6.95 -3.91
CA ARG A 45 18.53 -7.82 -4.86
C ARG A 45 17.50 -8.63 -5.61
N LEU A 46 17.38 -8.36 -6.90
CA LEU A 46 16.59 -9.16 -7.85
C LEU A 46 17.55 -10.01 -8.68
N SER A 47 17.35 -11.33 -8.70
CA SER A 47 18.18 -12.23 -9.49
C SER A 47 17.66 -12.34 -10.92
N SER A 48 18.53 -12.76 -11.85
CA SER A 48 18.11 -13.03 -13.24
C SER A 48 17.03 -14.11 -13.31
N GLU A 49 17.09 -15.13 -12.42
CA GLU A 49 16.10 -16.20 -12.33
C GLU A 49 14.72 -15.67 -11.91
N ASP A 50 14.67 -14.72 -10.95
CA ASP A 50 13.41 -14.08 -10.56
C ASP A 50 12.77 -13.34 -11.75
N LEU A 51 13.58 -12.61 -12.51
CA LEU A 51 13.12 -11.83 -13.66
C LEU A 51 12.65 -12.72 -14.81
N GLU A 52 13.34 -13.85 -15.03
CA GLU A 52 12.94 -14.87 -15.99
C GLU A 52 11.57 -15.46 -15.62
N LYS A 53 11.38 -15.87 -14.35
CA LYS A 53 10.08 -16.35 -13.85
C LYS A 53 8.97 -15.31 -14.02
N CYS A 54 9.26 -14.03 -13.79
CA CYS A 54 8.29 -12.96 -14.04
C CYS A 54 7.95 -12.85 -15.52
N SER A 55 8.95 -12.94 -16.41
CA SER A 55 8.75 -12.83 -17.85
C SER A 55 7.88 -13.95 -18.43
N LEU A 56 8.03 -15.18 -17.92
CA LEU A 56 7.30 -16.35 -18.37
C LEU A 56 5.79 -16.26 -18.10
N LYS A 57 5.36 -15.34 -17.23
CA LYS A 57 3.92 -15.12 -16.95
C LYS A 57 3.14 -14.59 -18.12
N VAL A 58 3.80 -14.05 -19.15
CA VAL A 58 3.12 -13.69 -20.40
C VAL A 58 2.54 -14.90 -21.15
N LEU A 59 3.01 -16.12 -20.83
CA LEU A 59 2.55 -17.37 -21.45
C LEU A 59 1.26 -17.91 -20.80
N ASP A 60 0.85 -17.35 -19.65
CA ASP A 60 -0.37 -17.71 -18.94
C ASP A 60 -1.48 -16.72 -19.36
N PRO A 61 -2.66 -17.19 -19.80
CA PRO A 61 -3.78 -16.32 -20.18
C PRO A 61 -4.17 -15.28 -19.12
N GLU A 62 -4.05 -15.62 -17.84
CA GLU A 62 -4.34 -14.71 -16.72
C GLU A 62 -3.06 -14.21 -16.01
N GLY A 63 -1.90 -14.46 -16.63
CA GLY A 63 -0.61 -14.14 -16.07
C GLY A 63 -0.23 -12.67 -16.21
N SER A 64 0.34 -12.11 -15.14
CA SER A 64 0.88 -10.75 -15.13
C SER A 64 2.35 -10.77 -14.70
N PRO A 65 3.28 -10.37 -15.59
CA PRO A 65 4.68 -10.15 -15.24
C PRO A 65 4.85 -9.09 -14.15
N SER A 66 4.10 -7.98 -14.22
CA SER A 66 4.10 -6.94 -13.19
C SER A 66 3.71 -7.49 -11.83
N ARG A 67 2.65 -8.29 -11.75
CA ARG A 67 2.17 -8.87 -10.50
C ARG A 67 3.18 -9.80 -9.87
N SER A 68 3.82 -10.63 -10.69
CA SER A 68 4.86 -11.55 -10.21
C SER A 68 6.09 -10.79 -9.72
N LEU A 69 6.49 -9.73 -10.43
CA LEU A 69 7.58 -8.86 -9.99
C LEU A 69 7.25 -8.18 -8.64
N LEU A 70 6.05 -7.62 -8.49
CA LEU A 70 5.62 -7.00 -7.23
C LEU A 70 5.65 -8.01 -6.07
N HIS A 71 5.25 -9.26 -6.31
CA HIS A 71 5.36 -10.31 -5.30
C HIS A 71 6.82 -10.62 -4.91
N VAL A 72 7.70 -10.77 -5.90
CA VAL A 72 9.14 -10.97 -5.67
C VAL A 72 9.71 -9.79 -4.88
N MET A 73 9.44 -8.56 -5.29
CA MET A 73 9.86 -7.34 -4.60
C MET A 73 9.40 -7.35 -3.13
N GLY A 74 8.15 -7.73 -2.85
CA GLY A 74 7.63 -7.83 -1.49
C GLY A 74 8.36 -8.89 -0.65
N ASN A 75 8.73 -10.03 -1.26
CA ASN A 75 9.54 -11.07 -0.61
C ASN A 75 11.00 -10.62 -0.37
N ARG A 76 11.49 -9.64 -1.12
CA ARG A 76 12.80 -8.98 -0.91
C ARG A 76 12.73 -7.80 0.08
N GLY A 77 11.58 -7.58 0.72
CA GLY A 77 11.40 -6.54 1.72
C GLY A 77 11.07 -5.16 1.17
N VAL A 78 10.70 -5.04 -0.11
CA VAL A 78 10.24 -3.76 -0.68
C VAL A 78 8.95 -3.32 0.02
N THR A 79 8.94 -2.09 0.51
CA THR A 79 7.78 -1.50 1.18
C THR A 79 6.92 -0.68 0.23
N VAL A 80 5.71 -0.30 0.64
CA VAL A 80 4.89 0.64 -0.15
C VAL A 80 5.56 1.99 -0.32
N LYS A 81 6.36 2.44 0.67
CA LYS A 81 7.14 3.67 0.54
C LYS A 81 8.16 3.56 -0.58
N ASP A 82 8.92 2.47 -0.61
CA ASP A 82 9.91 2.22 -1.66
C ASP A 82 9.22 2.12 -3.03
N LEU A 83 8.08 1.42 -3.12
CA LEU A 83 7.32 1.33 -4.36
C LEU A 83 6.81 2.71 -4.84
N LEU A 84 6.38 3.60 -3.93
CA LEU A 84 6.04 4.98 -4.28
C LEU A 84 7.25 5.73 -4.85
N GLU A 85 8.43 5.59 -4.24
CA GLU A 85 9.67 6.19 -4.73
C GLU A 85 10.04 5.69 -6.13
N PHE A 86 9.93 4.37 -6.37
CA PHE A 86 10.21 3.76 -7.67
C PHE A 86 9.21 4.18 -8.76
N LEU A 87 7.90 4.18 -8.46
CA LEU A 87 6.87 4.63 -9.41
C LEU A 87 7.05 6.11 -9.78
N GLN A 88 7.47 6.94 -8.82
CA GLN A 88 7.82 8.34 -9.07
C GLN A 88 9.05 8.45 -9.99
N ALA A 89 10.13 7.70 -9.69
CA ALA A 89 11.35 7.68 -10.52
C ALA A 89 11.09 7.18 -11.95
N MET A 90 10.13 6.27 -12.13
CA MET A 90 9.71 5.79 -13.44
C MET A 90 8.92 6.81 -14.26
N GLY A 91 8.33 7.82 -13.61
CA GLY A 91 7.32 8.71 -14.21
C GLY A 91 5.93 8.08 -14.32
N GLN A 92 5.63 7.01 -13.57
CA GLN A 92 4.33 6.32 -13.58
C GLN A 92 3.32 7.05 -12.68
N ILE A 93 2.90 8.25 -13.12
CA ILE A 93 2.07 9.16 -12.32
C ILE A 93 0.75 8.50 -11.89
N GLU A 94 0.08 7.77 -12.79
CA GLU A 94 -1.21 7.14 -12.49
C GLU A 94 -1.08 6.06 -11.41
N ALA A 95 -0.12 5.13 -11.57
CA ALA A 95 0.13 4.09 -10.58
C ALA A 95 0.58 4.68 -9.23
N PHE A 96 1.41 5.75 -9.27
CA PHE A 96 1.82 6.48 -8.08
C PHE A 96 0.63 7.10 -7.33
N GLN A 97 -0.26 7.81 -8.03
CA GLN A 97 -1.43 8.45 -7.41
C GLN A 97 -2.42 7.41 -6.88
N LEU A 98 -2.62 6.32 -7.61
CA LEU A 98 -3.44 5.19 -7.16
C LEU A 98 -2.90 4.62 -5.84
N LEU A 99 -1.61 4.28 -5.78
CA LEU A 99 -0.99 3.73 -4.58
C LEU A 99 -1.05 4.74 -3.42
N ARG A 100 -0.71 6.01 -3.67
CA ARG A 100 -0.74 7.09 -2.67
C ARG A 100 -2.15 7.28 -2.09
N SER A 101 -3.17 7.29 -2.94
CA SER A 101 -4.57 7.47 -2.52
C SER A 101 -5.13 6.27 -1.77
N SER A 102 -4.60 5.07 -2.02
CA SER A 102 -4.92 3.86 -1.28
C SER A 102 -4.21 3.81 0.09
N ALA A 103 -3.08 4.51 0.22
CA ALA A 103 -2.29 4.61 1.44
C ALA A 103 -2.67 5.81 2.33
N SER A 104 -3.46 6.78 1.86
CA SER A 104 -3.75 7.97 2.65
C SER A 104 -4.78 7.73 3.76
N LEU A 105 -4.60 8.42 4.89
CA LEU A 105 -5.57 8.44 5.99
C LEU A 105 -6.87 9.11 5.53
N LYS A 106 -7.99 8.40 5.65
CA LYS A 106 -9.34 8.84 5.32
C LYS A 106 -10.29 8.34 6.39
N ILE A 107 -11.12 9.22 6.93
CA ILE A 107 -12.25 8.82 7.76
C ILE A 107 -13.36 8.31 6.84
N LEU A 108 -13.76 7.06 7.03
CA LEU A 108 -14.84 6.38 6.30
C LEU A 108 -16.19 6.62 6.97
N VAL A 109 -16.22 6.61 8.30
CA VAL A 109 -17.41 6.90 9.11
C VAL A 109 -17.04 7.94 10.14
N GLN A 110 -17.64 9.13 9.99
CA GLN A 110 -17.47 10.23 10.93
C GLN A 110 -18.25 9.96 12.23
N PRO A 111 -17.70 10.34 13.39
CA PRO A 111 -18.47 10.31 14.62
C PRO A 111 -19.65 11.29 14.56
N VAL A 112 -20.80 10.84 15.04
CA VAL A 112 -22.03 11.63 15.07
C VAL A 112 -22.19 12.29 16.44
N SER A 113 -22.59 13.57 16.43
CA SER A 113 -22.90 14.32 17.64
C SER A 113 -24.15 13.74 18.31
N GLN A 114 -24.06 13.50 19.62
CA GLN A 114 -25.14 12.92 20.42
C GLN A 114 -25.30 13.70 21.73
N ALA A 115 -26.54 13.92 22.14
CA ALA A 115 -26.87 14.44 23.46
C ALA A 115 -27.38 13.29 24.34
N VAL A 116 -26.77 13.10 25.50
CA VAL A 116 -27.16 12.08 26.49
C VAL A 116 -27.35 12.74 27.84
N LEU A 117 -28.22 12.17 28.68
CA LEU A 117 -28.39 12.66 30.05
C LEU A 117 -27.18 12.28 30.91
N ALA A 118 -26.92 13.08 31.95
CA ALA A 118 -25.86 12.77 32.90
C ALA A 118 -26.07 11.38 33.53
N GLY A 119 -25.01 10.59 33.60
CA GLY A 119 -25.05 9.20 34.09
C GLY A 119 -25.39 8.15 33.02
N GLN A 120 -25.82 8.55 31.82
CA GLN A 120 -26.00 7.60 30.71
C GLN A 120 -24.67 7.34 29.98
N ALA A 121 -24.54 6.13 29.43
CA ALA A 121 -23.38 5.76 28.61
C ALA A 121 -23.44 6.46 27.24
N LEU A 122 -22.32 7.04 26.81
CA LEU A 122 -22.14 7.60 25.48
C LEU A 122 -21.24 6.67 24.66
N ARG A 123 -21.69 6.27 23.47
CA ARG A 123 -20.88 5.51 22.51
C ARG A 123 -20.64 6.35 21.27
N LEU A 124 -19.37 6.66 21.01
CA LEU A 124 -18.93 7.28 19.76
C LEU A 124 -18.30 6.19 18.88
N TYR A 125 -18.46 6.34 17.58
CA TYR A 125 -17.91 5.41 16.60
C TYR A 125 -17.21 6.20 15.50
N CYS A 126 -16.00 5.78 15.14
CA CYS A 126 -15.26 6.34 14.03
C CYS A 126 -14.65 5.16 13.25
N GLN A 127 -14.78 5.18 11.94
CA GLN A 127 -14.12 4.23 11.06
C GLN A 127 -13.22 5.00 10.12
N ALA A 128 -11.99 4.55 9.95
CA ALA A 128 -11.01 5.18 9.10
C ALA A 128 -10.18 4.10 8.41
N THR A 129 -9.62 4.48 7.28
CA THR A 129 -8.62 3.71 6.54
C THR A 129 -7.39 4.57 6.41
N GLY A 130 -6.22 3.95 6.37
CA GLY A 130 -4.95 4.64 6.29
C GLY A 130 -3.84 3.61 6.37
N TYR A 131 -2.65 4.03 6.00
CA TYR A 131 -1.48 3.16 5.92
C TYR A 131 -0.33 3.76 6.74
N PRO A 132 0.48 2.95 7.45
CA PRO A 132 0.43 1.49 7.54
C PRO A 132 -0.64 0.94 8.49
N ASN A 133 -1.05 1.71 9.50
CA ASN A 133 -2.18 1.43 10.39
C ASN A 133 -2.89 2.75 10.71
N VAL A 134 -4.16 2.67 11.13
CA VAL A 134 -4.86 3.81 11.72
C VAL A 134 -4.98 3.59 13.21
N GLU A 135 -4.49 4.53 13.98
CA GLU A 135 -4.68 4.59 15.43
C GLU A 135 -5.69 5.69 15.75
N TYR A 136 -6.49 5.46 16.79
CA TYR A 136 -7.51 6.39 17.24
C TYR A 136 -7.12 6.96 18.58
N GLN A 137 -7.30 8.26 18.75
CA GLN A 137 -7.18 8.92 20.03
C GLN A 137 -8.38 9.80 20.27
N TRP A 138 -9.15 9.49 21.32
CA TRP A 138 -10.28 10.31 21.73
C TRP A 138 -9.86 11.37 22.74
N PHE A 139 -10.43 12.57 22.61
CA PHE A 139 -10.21 13.68 23.53
C PHE A 139 -11.53 14.21 24.04
N LYS A 140 -11.62 14.40 25.37
CA LYS A 140 -12.65 15.21 26.01
C LYS A 140 -12.06 16.59 26.29
N LYS A 141 -12.45 17.58 25.49
CA LYS A 141 -11.79 18.90 25.46
C LYS A 141 -10.30 18.76 25.11
N LYS A 142 -9.40 18.89 26.09
CA LYS A 142 -7.95 18.75 25.95
C LYS A 142 -7.38 17.55 26.70
N ILE A 143 -8.25 16.73 27.30
CA ILE A 143 -7.86 15.58 28.10
C ILE A 143 -8.05 14.33 27.24
N GLU A 144 -6.98 13.55 27.12
CA GLU A 144 -6.99 12.26 26.47
C GLU A 144 -7.92 11.29 27.22
N VAL A 145 -8.77 10.59 26.47
CA VAL A 145 -9.55 9.48 27.01
C VAL A 145 -8.77 8.22 26.71
N MET A 146 -8.28 7.56 27.76
CA MET A 146 -7.60 6.27 27.61
C MET A 146 -8.61 5.20 27.21
N ASP A 147 -8.20 4.29 26.33
CA ASP A 147 -8.99 3.10 26.04
C ASP A 147 -9.14 2.30 27.34
N THR A 148 -10.40 2.06 27.72
CA THR A 148 -10.75 1.16 28.82
C THR A 148 -11.17 -0.15 28.16
N GLU A 149 -10.49 -1.24 28.52
CA GLU A 149 -10.82 -2.61 28.06
C GLU A 149 -12.28 -2.99 28.34
#